data_AF-A0AAD9PZR9-F1
#
_entry.id   AF-A0AAD9PZR9-F1
#
_cell.length_a   1.000
_cell.length_b   1.000
_cell.length_c   1.000
_cell.angle_alpha   90.00
_cell.angle_beta   90.00
_cell.angle_gamma   90.00
#
_symmetry.space_group_name_H-M   'P 1'
#
loop_
_entity.id
_entity.type
_entity.pdbx_description
1 polymer ?
#
loop_
_entity_poly.entity_id
_entity_poly.type
_entity_poly.pdbx_seq_one_letter_code
_entity_poly.pdbx_strand_id
1 'polypeptide(L)'
;MRVPRDEQTKNLVIACENWREVSNAILKHKELAPVIIIAICKAVFKEFSDYLKCDSKLLATNPDELARFSNKLFMEEIRIHCPVWFNCQLGASGLSSKEEAVGGRVNSMAPSSSTLARLRNPQASAVHYSISTILFHSGIKHDDLNRLNGLGVCMSPDSIVRLQGKMNMQLEGKVDIWRSAIEENRGALKLAKEVLQKQVALPHLDVSKQHLESYEFFSTKGHESLITLLNEEVTKAGANVNATDCMQIVIKRLEGTKLPLYNRVITKYLQPFRQLRDVVVRHMPHEYSKEMSQKSDSVSRSLTT
;
A
#
# COMPACT_ATOMS: atom_id res chain seq x y z
N MET A 1 -38.04 -4.03 53.93
CA MET A 1 -37.00 -4.50 52.99
C MET A 1 -36.61 -5.92 53.41
N ARG A 2 -36.86 -6.95 52.58
CA ARG A 2 -36.38 -8.32 52.90
C ARG A 2 -34.88 -8.36 52.64
N VAL A 3 -34.07 -8.55 53.69
CA VAL A 3 -32.63 -8.72 53.56
C VAL A 3 -32.36 -10.07 52.89
N PRO A 4 -31.59 -10.14 51.79
CA PRO A 4 -31.22 -11.40 51.15
C PRO A 4 -30.52 -12.33 52.14
N ARG A 5 -30.87 -13.62 52.14
CA ARG A 5 -30.28 -14.62 53.05
C ARG A 5 -28.97 -15.18 52.53
N ASP A 6 -28.75 -15.16 51.21
CA ASP A 6 -27.53 -15.64 50.58
C ASP A 6 -26.43 -14.59 50.64
N GLU A 7 -25.21 -15.04 50.88
CA GLU A 7 -24.06 -14.16 51.03
C GLU A 7 -23.68 -13.46 49.71
N GLN A 8 -24.01 -14.07 48.56
CA GLN A 8 -23.70 -13.51 47.25
C GLN A 8 -24.56 -12.28 46.92
N THR A 9 -25.87 -12.32 47.20
CA THR A 9 -26.76 -11.17 46.98
C THR A 9 -26.55 -10.07 48.01
N LYS A 10 -26.16 -10.39 49.25
CA LYS A 10 -25.73 -9.36 50.23
C LYS A 10 -24.51 -8.58 49.75
N ASN A 11 -23.49 -9.27 49.23
CA ASN A 11 -22.28 -8.62 48.72
C ASN A 11 -22.57 -7.69 47.54
N LEU A 12 -23.55 -8.03 46.70
CA LEU A 12 -23.99 -7.16 45.60
C LEU A 12 -24.65 -5.86 46.10
N VAL A 13 -25.44 -5.94 47.18
CA VAL A 13 -26.10 -4.77 47.79
C VAL A 13 -25.10 -3.89 48.55
N ILE A 14 -24.10 -4.49 49.19
CA ILE A 14 -23.06 -3.76 49.93
C ILE A 14 -22.07 -3.06 48.99
N ALA A 15 -21.77 -3.67 47.83
CA ALA A 15 -20.83 -3.11 46.86
C ALA A 15 -21.41 -1.94 46.03
N CYS A 16 -22.64 -1.48 46.28
CA CYS A 16 -23.35 -0.49 45.45
C CYS A 16 -22.62 0.85 45.20
N GLU A 17 -21.54 1.15 45.91
CA GLU A 17 -20.69 2.34 45.70
C GLU A 17 -19.37 2.05 44.95
N ASN A 18 -19.01 0.77 44.77
CA ASN A 18 -17.82 0.32 44.05
C ASN A 18 -18.19 -0.59 42.86
N TRP A 19 -18.47 0.02 41.71
CA TRP A 19 -18.90 -0.67 40.49
C TRP A 19 -17.96 -1.78 40.01
N ARG A 20 -16.66 -1.68 40.32
CA ARG A 20 -15.69 -2.74 40.00
C ARG A 20 -15.95 -3.99 40.86
N GLU A 21 -16.18 -3.81 42.15
CA GLU A 21 -16.51 -4.91 43.07
C GLU A 21 -17.88 -5.51 42.76
N VAL A 22 -18.87 -4.67 42.40
CA VAL A 22 -20.17 -5.14 41.90
C VAL A 22 -19.98 -6.03 40.66
N SER A 23 -19.23 -5.56 39.65
CA SER A 23 -18.98 -6.35 38.43
C SER A 23 -18.33 -7.69 38.74
N ASN A 24 -17.31 -7.70 39.61
CA ASN A 24 -16.63 -8.92 40.05
C ASN A 24 -17.56 -9.87 40.83
N ALA A 25 -18.45 -9.33 41.66
CA ALA A 25 -19.43 -10.12 42.40
C ALA A 25 -20.50 -10.72 41.48
N ILE A 26 -20.97 -9.96 40.48
CA ILE A 26 -21.93 -10.42 39.47
C ILE A 26 -21.37 -11.62 38.69
N LEU A 27 -20.11 -11.54 38.25
CA LEU A 27 -19.48 -12.63 37.49
C LEU A 27 -19.24 -13.91 38.33
N LYS A 28 -19.27 -13.80 39.66
CA LYS A 28 -19.19 -14.94 40.61
C LYS A 28 -20.57 -15.45 41.05
N HIS A 29 -21.64 -14.71 40.77
CA HIS A 29 -22.99 -15.05 41.20
C HIS A 29 -23.59 -16.12 40.29
N LYS A 30 -24.09 -17.21 40.90
CA LYS A 30 -24.55 -18.41 40.16
C LYS A 30 -25.63 -18.13 39.12
N GLU A 31 -26.58 -17.25 39.44
CA GLU A 31 -27.71 -16.96 38.54
C GLU A 31 -27.44 -15.81 37.57
N LEU A 32 -26.59 -14.84 37.95
CA LEU A 32 -26.39 -13.62 37.17
C LEU A 32 -25.25 -13.80 36.16
N ALA A 33 -24.21 -14.55 36.51
CA ALA A 33 -23.07 -14.77 35.61
C ALA A 33 -23.49 -15.37 34.25
N PRO A 34 -24.35 -16.42 34.17
CA PRO A 34 -24.80 -16.94 32.88
C PRO A 34 -25.59 -15.92 32.06
N VAL A 35 -26.43 -15.12 32.71
CA VAL A 35 -27.24 -14.07 32.05
C VAL A 35 -26.34 -13.00 31.45
N ILE A 36 -25.33 -12.55 32.20
CA ILE A 36 -24.37 -11.56 31.73
C ILE A 36 -23.50 -12.10 30.60
N ILE A 37 -23.02 -13.34 30.69
CA ILE A 37 -22.26 -13.97 29.60
C ILE A 37 -23.08 -13.99 28.31
N ILE A 38 -24.36 -14.39 28.38
CA ILE A 38 -25.28 -14.36 27.22
C ILE A 38 -25.42 -12.93 26.67
N ALA A 39 -25.54 -11.93 27.54
CA ALA A 39 -25.66 -10.54 27.13
C ALA A 39 -24.39 -10.04 26.40
N ILE A 40 -23.20 -10.37 26.92
CA ILE A 40 -21.91 -10.06 26.28
C ILE A 40 -21.80 -10.74 24.91
N CYS A 41 -22.15 -12.03 24.81
CA CYS A 41 -22.14 -12.75 23.53
C CYS A 41 -23.06 -12.10 22.49
N LYS A 42 -24.26 -11.66 22.91
CA LYS A 42 -25.19 -10.93 22.03
C LYS A 42 -24.64 -9.58 21.60
N ALA A 43 -23.97 -8.85 22.49
CA ALA A 43 -23.33 -7.57 22.18
C ALA A 43 -22.21 -7.75 21.15
N VAL A 44 -21.27 -8.66 21.39
CA VAL A 44 -20.19 -8.99 20.43
C VAL A 44 -20.75 -9.47 19.10
N PHE A 45 -21.82 -10.28 19.13
CA PHE A 45 -22.48 -10.71 17.91
C PHE A 45 -23.00 -9.53 17.10
N LYS A 46 -23.68 -8.59 17.74
CA LYS A 46 -24.22 -7.40 17.08
C LYS A 46 -23.10 -6.52 16.51
N GLU A 47 -22.07 -6.24 17.30
CA GLU A 47 -20.89 -5.47 16.89
C GLU A 47 -20.29 -5.98 15.57
N PHE A 48 -19.94 -7.26 15.51
CA PHE A 48 -19.39 -7.83 14.28
C PHE A 48 -20.38 -7.88 13.12
N SER A 49 -21.67 -8.07 13.41
CA SER A 49 -22.70 -8.10 12.35
C SER A 49 -22.90 -6.74 11.71
N ASP A 50 -22.82 -5.67 12.51
CA ASP A 50 -22.93 -4.30 12.02
C ASP A 50 -21.62 -3.85 11.36
N TYR A 51 -20.49 -4.18 11.98
CA TYR A 51 -19.15 -3.91 11.45
C TYR A 51 -18.94 -4.45 10.03
N LEU A 52 -19.37 -5.69 9.77
CA LEU A 52 -19.20 -6.35 8.48
C LEU A 52 -20.20 -5.88 7.40
N LYS A 53 -21.21 -5.10 7.78
CA LYS A 53 -22.12 -4.42 6.82
C LYS A 53 -21.57 -3.06 6.39
N CYS A 54 -20.70 -2.46 7.20
CA CYS A 54 -19.99 -1.23 6.86
C CYS A 54 -18.82 -1.53 5.92
N ASP A 55 -18.29 -0.47 5.31
CA ASP A 55 -17.14 -0.54 4.40
C ASP A 55 -15.84 -0.83 5.19
N SER A 56 -15.69 -2.10 5.58
CA SER A 56 -14.64 -2.59 6.47
C SER A 56 -13.31 -2.76 5.74
N LYS A 57 -12.20 -2.43 6.40
CA LYS A 57 -10.85 -2.72 5.90
C LYS A 57 -10.59 -4.20 5.61
N LEU A 58 -11.33 -5.11 6.25
CA LEU A 58 -11.17 -6.54 6.01
C LEU A 58 -11.72 -6.99 4.65
N LEU A 59 -12.61 -6.20 4.03
CA LEU A 59 -13.18 -6.48 2.71
C LEU A 59 -12.25 -6.07 1.56
N ALA A 60 -11.10 -5.48 1.88
CA ALA A 60 -10.07 -5.17 0.90
C ALA A 60 -9.59 -6.47 0.21
N THR A 61 -9.76 -6.52 -1.11
CA THR A 61 -9.40 -7.69 -1.93
C THR A 61 -8.59 -7.35 -3.17
N ASN A 62 -8.44 -6.07 -3.50
CA ASN A 62 -7.58 -5.66 -4.60
C ASN A 62 -6.13 -5.43 -4.14
N PRO A 63 -5.13 -5.58 -5.03
CA PRO A 63 -3.73 -5.46 -4.65
C PRO A 63 -3.34 -4.12 -4.02
N ASP A 64 -3.88 -3.00 -4.51
CA ASP A 64 -3.53 -1.66 -4.02
C ASP A 64 -4.05 -1.41 -2.60
N GLU A 65 -5.26 -1.86 -2.30
CA GLU A 65 -5.84 -1.81 -0.95
C GLU A 65 -5.08 -2.72 0.01
N LEU A 66 -4.75 -3.94 -0.42
CA LEU A 66 -3.97 -4.88 0.38
C LEU A 66 -2.57 -4.34 0.68
N ALA A 67 -1.93 -3.63 -0.27
CA ALA A 67 -0.65 -2.98 -0.07
C ALA A 67 -0.70 -1.85 0.96
N ARG A 68 -1.87 -1.23 1.15
CA ARG A 68 -2.13 -0.16 2.13
C ARG A 68 -2.70 -0.69 3.45
N PHE A 69 -3.01 -1.99 3.53
CA PHE A 69 -3.59 -2.58 4.71
C PHE A 69 -2.62 -2.46 5.90
N SER A 70 -3.14 -2.08 7.05
CA SER A 70 -2.36 -1.88 8.27
C SER A 70 -3.08 -2.47 9.46
N ASN A 71 -2.43 -3.40 10.15
CA ASN A 71 -2.94 -3.99 11.39
C ASN A 71 -3.29 -2.91 12.43
N LYS A 72 -2.51 -1.81 12.48
CA LYS A 72 -2.77 -0.70 13.40
C LYS A 72 -4.10 0.00 13.08
N LEU A 73 -4.33 0.31 11.81
CA LEU A 73 -5.57 0.97 11.39
C LEU A 73 -6.77 0.02 11.53
N PHE A 74 -6.59 -1.26 11.22
CA PHE A 74 -7.62 -2.26 11.40
C PHE A 74 -8.00 -2.43 12.88
N MET A 75 -7.04 -2.51 13.80
CA MET A 75 -7.35 -2.64 15.23
C MET A 75 -7.99 -1.38 15.81
N GLU A 76 -7.67 -0.20 15.26
CA GLU A 76 -8.37 1.04 15.63
C GLU A 76 -9.84 1.03 15.18
N GLU A 77 -10.11 0.47 14.00
CA GLU A 77 -11.47 0.26 13.51
C GLU A 77 -12.24 -0.72 14.41
N ILE A 78 -11.62 -1.83 14.81
CA ILE A 78 -12.21 -2.77 15.77
C ILE A 78 -12.46 -2.11 17.13
N ARG A 79 -11.57 -1.25 17.62
CA ARG A 79 -11.77 -0.50 18.87
C ARG A 79 -13.01 0.39 18.81
N ILE A 80 -13.26 1.02 17.66
CA ILE A 80 -14.37 1.96 17.47
C ILE A 80 -15.70 1.21 17.25
N HIS A 81 -15.69 0.19 16.38
CA HIS A 81 -16.91 -0.48 15.93
C HIS A 81 -17.28 -1.73 16.75
N CYS A 82 -16.29 -2.39 17.36
CA CYS A 82 -16.47 -3.58 18.19
C CYS A 82 -15.84 -3.41 19.58
N PRO A 83 -16.24 -2.39 20.37
CA PRO A 83 -15.60 -2.06 21.64
C PRO A 83 -15.70 -3.17 22.69
N VAL A 84 -16.81 -3.92 22.77
CA VAL A 84 -16.93 -5.04 23.73
C VAL A 84 -15.92 -6.13 23.38
N TRP A 85 -15.85 -6.53 22.10
CA TRP A 85 -14.84 -7.48 21.65
C TRP A 85 -13.41 -6.99 21.90
N PHE A 86 -13.12 -5.73 21.56
CA PHE A 86 -11.80 -5.16 21.75
C PHE A 86 -11.36 -5.21 23.22
N ASN A 87 -12.24 -4.87 24.16
CA ASN A 87 -11.95 -4.96 25.59
C ASN A 87 -11.79 -6.41 26.08
N CYS A 88 -12.59 -7.34 25.58
CA CYS A 88 -12.38 -8.78 25.85
C CYS A 88 -10.99 -9.23 25.38
N GLN A 89 -10.56 -8.77 24.21
CA GLN A 89 -9.26 -9.10 23.66
C GLN A 89 -8.11 -8.49 24.45
N LEU A 90 -8.25 -7.24 24.92
CA LEU A 90 -7.28 -6.62 25.82
C LEU A 90 -7.13 -7.44 27.11
N GLY A 91 -8.25 -7.76 27.78
CA GLY A 91 -8.24 -8.54 29.00
C GLY A 91 -7.62 -9.92 28.82
N ALA A 92 -7.98 -10.63 27.74
CA ALA A 92 -7.41 -11.94 27.40
C ALA A 92 -5.91 -11.87 27.08
N SER A 93 -5.44 -10.72 26.61
CA SER A 93 -4.02 -10.47 26.30
C SER A 93 -3.23 -9.95 27.51
N GLY A 94 -3.86 -9.80 28.68
CA GLY A 94 -3.23 -9.21 29.88
C GLY A 94 -2.94 -7.71 29.75
N LEU A 95 -3.70 -7.01 28.92
CA LEU A 95 -3.54 -5.57 28.65
C LEU A 95 -4.60 -4.76 29.38
N SER A 96 -4.19 -3.64 29.96
CA SER A 96 -5.06 -2.77 30.75
C SER A 96 -5.59 -1.58 29.95
N SER A 97 -4.92 -1.20 28.86
CA SER A 97 -5.29 -0.03 28.05
C SER A 97 -4.94 -0.18 26.57
N LYS A 98 -5.47 0.74 25.75
CA LYS A 98 -5.13 0.80 24.32
C LYS A 98 -3.68 1.18 24.08
N GLU A 99 -3.09 1.99 24.96
CA GLU A 99 -1.69 2.43 24.89
C GLU A 99 -0.75 1.23 25.04
N GLU A 100 -1.12 0.26 25.88
CA GLU A 100 -0.39 -1.00 26.04
C GLU A 100 -0.57 -1.95 24.86
N ALA A 101 -1.63 -1.78 24.06
CA ALA A 101 -1.86 -2.55 22.85
C ALA A 101 -1.06 -2.03 21.65
N VAL A 102 -0.38 -0.87 21.76
CA VAL A 102 0.41 -0.27 20.67
C VAL A 102 1.70 -1.08 20.44
N GLY A 103 2.13 -1.15 19.17
CA GLY A 103 3.38 -1.80 18.77
C GLY A 103 3.18 -3.26 18.33
N GLY A 104 4.09 -4.16 18.73
CA GLY A 104 4.11 -5.55 18.23
C GLY A 104 2.86 -6.38 18.56
N ARG A 105 2.13 -6.03 19.64
CA ARG A 105 0.94 -6.76 20.11
C ARG A 105 -0.25 -6.65 19.14
N VAL A 106 -0.37 -5.52 18.44
CA VAL A 106 -1.36 -5.32 17.36
C VAL A 106 -1.26 -6.42 16.32
N ASN A 107 -0.06 -6.91 16.01
CA ASN A 107 0.15 -7.94 14.98
C ASN A 107 -0.35 -9.32 15.41
N SER A 108 -0.53 -9.58 16.70
CA SER A 108 -1.14 -10.81 17.21
C SER A 108 -2.66 -10.65 17.34
N MET A 109 -3.12 -9.47 17.78
CA MET A 109 -4.54 -9.18 17.94
C MET A 109 -5.29 -9.09 16.60
N ALA A 110 -4.65 -8.56 15.56
CA ALA A 110 -5.28 -8.38 14.25
C ALA A 110 -5.67 -9.72 13.60
N PRO A 111 -4.78 -10.73 13.47
CA PRO A 111 -5.15 -12.05 12.96
C PRO A 111 -6.33 -12.67 13.71
N SER A 112 -6.35 -12.68 15.05
CA SER A 112 -7.45 -13.30 15.80
C SER A 112 -8.80 -12.62 15.56
N SER A 113 -8.83 -11.28 15.51
CA SER A 113 -10.05 -10.53 15.19
C SER A 113 -10.49 -10.77 13.74
N SER A 114 -9.53 -10.86 12.82
CA SER A 114 -9.81 -11.10 11.40
C SER A 114 -10.33 -12.52 11.14
N THR A 115 -9.84 -13.54 11.84
CA THR A 115 -10.33 -14.91 11.72
C THR A 115 -11.79 -15.00 12.17
N LEU A 116 -12.15 -14.35 13.29
CA LEU A 116 -13.53 -14.28 13.76
C LEU A 116 -14.45 -13.53 12.78
N ALA A 117 -13.99 -12.40 12.24
CA ALA A 117 -14.70 -11.67 11.21
C ALA A 117 -14.93 -12.54 9.96
N ARG A 118 -13.92 -13.30 9.53
CA ARG A 118 -13.98 -14.16 8.35
C ARG A 118 -14.91 -15.36 8.51
N LEU A 119 -15.03 -15.90 9.72
CA LEU A 119 -16.02 -16.95 10.03
C LEU A 119 -17.46 -16.47 9.79
N ARG A 120 -17.72 -15.17 9.92
CA ARG A 120 -19.03 -14.55 9.67
C ARG A 120 -19.19 -14.12 8.22
N ASN A 121 -18.16 -13.54 7.64
CA ASN A 121 -18.13 -13.11 6.25
C ASN A 121 -16.84 -13.63 5.58
N PRO A 122 -16.91 -14.66 4.73
CA PRO A 122 -15.73 -15.22 4.05
C PRO A 122 -14.93 -14.20 3.22
N GLN A 123 -15.55 -13.09 2.81
CA GLN A 123 -14.88 -12.01 2.07
C GLN A 123 -13.99 -11.13 2.96
N ALA A 124 -14.18 -11.12 4.29
CA ALA A 124 -13.37 -10.39 5.26
C ALA A 124 -11.98 -11.03 5.41
N SER A 125 -11.18 -10.94 4.36
CA SER A 125 -10.02 -11.78 4.09
C SER A 125 -8.73 -10.99 3.92
N ALA A 126 -8.74 -9.66 4.08
CA ALA A 126 -7.57 -8.81 3.86
C ALA A 126 -6.33 -9.27 4.62
N VAL A 127 -6.44 -9.52 5.93
CA VAL A 127 -5.32 -10.02 6.77
C VAL A 127 -4.80 -11.36 6.26
N HIS A 128 -5.71 -12.26 5.87
CA HIS A 128 -5.35 -13.58 5.36
C HIS A 128 -4.61 -13.46 4.03
N TYR A 129 -5.04 -12.58 3.13
CA TYR A 129 -4.31 -12.28 1.90
C TYR A 129 -2.94 -11.67 2.20
N SER A 130 -2.82 -10.74 3.14
CA SER A 130 -1.52 -10.17 3.55
C SER A 130 -0.55 -11.25 4.05
N ILE A 131 -1.01 -12.13 4.95
CA ILE A 131 -0.20 -13.27 5.44
C ILE A 131 0.18 -14.18 4.26
N SER A 132 -0.78 -14.49 3.40
CA SER A 132 -0.57 -15.38 2.25
C SER A 132 0.47 -14.86 1.28
N THR A 133 0.42 -13.56 0.95
CA THR A 133 1.37 -12.89 0.08
C THR A 133 2.78 -12.97 0.67
N ILE A 134 2.93 -12.73 1.98
CA ILE A 134 4.23 -12.84 2.67
C ILE A 134 4.76 -14.28 2.59
N LEU A 135 3.93 -15.28 2.91
CA LEU A 135 4.31 -16.69 2.90
C LEU A 135 4.71 -17.15 1.50
N PHE A 136 3.92 -16.78 0.49
CA PHE A 136 4.21 -17.12 -0.90
C PHE A 136 5.55 -16.54 -1.36
N HIS A 137 5.81 -15.25 -1.08
CA HIS A 137 7.08 -14.63 -1.44
C HIS A 137 8.27 -15.13 -0.60
N SER A 138 8.01 -15.76 0.54
CA SER A 138 9.03 -16.42 1.36
C SER A 138 9.40 -17.82 0.85
N GLY A 139 8.73 -18.32 -0.20
CA GLY A 139 9.01 -19.63 -0.78
C GLY A 139 8.38 -20.80 -0.01
N ILE A 140 7.23 -20.57 0.65
CA ILE A 140 6.50 -21.65 1.33
C ILE A 140 6.13 -22.79 0.36
N LYS A 141 6.18 -24.04 0.84
CA LYS A 141 5.71 -25.20 0.08
C LYS A 141 4.20 -25.20 -0.05
N HIS A 142 3.71 -25.78 -1.14
CA HIS A 142 2.27 -25.89 -1.41
C HIS A 142 1.51 -26.63 -0.29
N ASP A 143 2.08 -27.73 0.22
CA ASP A 143 1.45 -28.51 1.29
C ASP A 143 1.36 -27.75 2.61
N ASP A 144 2.40 -26.99 2.97
CA ASP A 144 2.40 -26.17 4.18
C ASP A 144 1.36 -25.05 4.07
N LEU A 145 1.20 -24.48 2.88
CA LEU A 145 0.18 -23.48 2.62
C LEU A 145 -1.25 -24.05 2.72
N ASN A 146 -1.47 -25.27 2.21
CA ASN A 146 -2.75 -25.97 2.38
C ASN A 146 -3.06 -26.26 3.85
N ARG A 147 -2.05 -26.65 4.64
CA ARG A 147 -2.20 -26.85 6.09
C ARG A 147 -2.56 -25.56 6.81
N LEU A 148 -1.86 -24.46 6.52
CA LEU A 148 -2.14 -23.14 7.11
C LEU A 148 -3.50 -22.60 6.69
N ASN A 149 -3.94 -22.88 5.47
CA ASN A 149 -5.29 -22.55 5.04
C ASN A 149 -6.35 -23.35 5.81
N GLY A 150 -6.12 -24.65 6.03
CA GLY A 150 -6.98 -25.50 6.86
C GLY A 150 -7.08 -25.03 8.32
N LEU A 151 -6.03 -24.40 8.85
CA LEU A 151 -6.04 -23.74 10.16
C LEU A 151 -6.69 -22.34 10.15
N GLY A 152 -7.15 -21.85 9.00
CA GLY A 152 -7.77 -20.54 8.87
C GLY A 152 -6.78 -19.37 8.96
N VAL A 153 -5.47 -19.60 8.78
CA VAL A 153 -4.42 -18.57 8.94
C VAL A 153 -4.20 -17.78 7.64
N CYS A 154 -4.35 -18.44 6.50
CA CYS A 154 -4.08 -17.85 5.19
C CYS A 154 -5.16 -18.23 4.15
N MET A 155 -4.99 -17.70 2.94
CA MET A 155 -5.80 -17.99 1.76
C MET A 155 -5.32 -19.27 1.08
N SER A 156 -6.19 -19.86 0.26
CA SER A 156 -5.83 -21.06 -0.51
C SER A 156 -4.80 -20.73 -1.58
N PRO A 157 -3.96 -21.69 -1.99
CA PRO A 157 -2.98 -21.50 -3.07
C PRO A 157 -3.60 -20.88 -4.33
N ASP A 158 -4.75 -21.37 -4.77
CA ASP A 158 -5.44 -20.83 -5.96
C ASP A 158 -5.84 -19.37 -5.80
N SER A 159 -6.28 -18.99 -4.60
CA SER A 159 -6.65 -17.59 -4.31
C SER A 159 -5.44 -16.67 -4.38
N ILE A 160 -4.27 -17.16 -3.94
CA ILE A 160 -3.01 -16.40 -4.02
C ILE A 160 -2.57 -16.26 -5.47
N VAL A 161 -2.59 -17.34 -6.26
CA VAL A 161 -2.24 -17.29 -7.69
C VAL A 161 -3.15 -16.30 -8.43
N ARG A 162 -4.46 -16.31 -8.16
CA ARG A 162 -5.38 -15.31 -8.71
C ARG A 162 -5.02 -13.88 -8.30
N LEU A 163 -4.68 -13.65 -7.03
CA LEU A 163 -4.26 -12.34 -6.55
C LEU A 163 -2.96 -11.87 -7.24
N GLN A 164 -2.01 -12.77 -7.46
CA GLN A 164 -0.79 -12.47 -8.20
C GLN A 164 -1.04 -12.14 -9.66
N GLY A 165 -1.97 -12.85 -10.31
CA GLY A 165 -2.45 -12.49 -11.64
C GLY A 165 -2.93 -11.03 -11.68
N LYS A 166 -3.77 -10.63 -10.72
CA LYS A 166 -4.24 -9.23 -10.60
C LYS A 166 -3.10 -8.23 -10.37
N MET A 167 -2.12 -8.58 -9.53
CA MET A 167 -0.93 -7.76 -9.29
C MET A 167 -0.11 -7.56 -10.58
N ASN A 168 0.07 -8.62 -11.37
CA ASN A 168 0.83 -8.56 -12.61
C ASN A 168 0.12 -7.73 -13.69
N MET A 169 -1.20 -7.86 -13.84
CA MET A 169 -1.96 -7.05 -14.80
C MET A 169 -1.84 -5.55 -14.52
N GLN A 170 -1.84 -5.14 -13.25
CA GLN A 170 -1.62 -3.74 -12.88
C GLN A 170 -0.18 -3.27 -13.19
N LEU A 171 0.80 -4.17 -13.07
CA LEU A 171 2.19 -3.86 -13.42
C LEU A 171 2.36 -3.70 -14.92
N GLU A 172 1.76 -4.57 -15.73
CA GLU A 172 1.77 -4.50 -17.20
C GLU A 172 1.24 -3.15 -17.68
N GLY A 173 0.08 -2.71 -17.18
CA GLY A 173 -0.47 -1.39 -17.53
C GLY A 173 0.48 -0.23 -17.18
N LYS A 174 1.15 -0.28 -16.03
CA LYS A 174 2.17 0.72 -15.66
C LYS A 174 3.38 0.65 -16.59
N VAL A 175 3.87 -0.55 -16.91
CA VAL A 175 5.00 -0.76 -17.81
C VAL A 175 4.67 -0.28 -19.22
N ASP A 176 3.45 -0.45 -19.70
CA ASP A 176 3.04 -0.01 -21.04
C ASP A 176 2.90 1.51 -21.13
N ILE A 177 2.36 2.16 -20.09
CA ILE A 177 2.38 3.62 -19.97
C ILE A 177 3.83 4.13 -19.97
N TRP A 178 4.72 3.47 -19.23
CA TRP A 178 6.12 3.84 -19.16
C TRP A 178 6.84 3.66 -20.49
N ARG A 179 6.60 2.53 -21.17
CA ARG A 179 7.13 2.23 -22.50
C ARG A 179 6.69 3.29 -23.51
N SER A 180 5.40 3.59 -23.54
CA SER A 180 4.81 4.61 -24.43
C SER A 180 5.49 5.97 -24.21
N ALA A 181 5.65 6.40 -22.96
CA ALA A 181 6.32 7.67 -22.65
C ALA A 181 7.80 7.71 -23.09
N ILE A 182 8.52 6.58 -23.00
CA ILE A 182 9.91 6.47 -23.48
C ILE A 182 9.96 6.51 -25.01
N GLU A 183 9.08 5.78 -25.68
CA GLU A 183 9.00 5.72 -27.14
C GLU A 183 8.63 7.10 -27.72
N GLU A 184 7.67 7.79 -27.12
CA GLU A 184 7.26 9.15 -27.48
C GLU A 184 8.41 10.15 -27.33
N ASN A 185 9.08 10.17 -26.18
CA ASN A 185 10.21 11.06 -25.93
C ASN A 185 11.39 10.79 -26.88
N ARG A 186 11.75 9.51 -27.08
CA ARG A 186 12.85 9.14 -27.98
C ARG A 186 12.50 9.38 -29.44
N GLY A 187 11.25 9.17 -29.84
CA GLY A 187 10.74 9.49 -31.17
C GLY A 187 10.85 10.98 -31.46
N ALA A 188 10.32 11.82 -30.56
CA ALA A 188 10.43 13.27 -30.65
C ALA A 188 11.88 13.75 -30.72
N LEU A 189 12.77 13.17 -29.90
CA LEU A 189 14.20 13.53 -29.89
C LEU A 189 14.90 13.21 -31.20
N LYS A 190 14.67 12.00 -31.74
CA LYS A 190 15.28 11.58 -33.01
C LYS A 190 14.74 12.43 -34.17
N LEU A 191 13.43 12.69 -34.20
CA LEU A 191 12.81 13.55 -35.19
C LEU A 191 13.34 14.99 -35.11
N ALA A 192 13.44 15.56 -33.91
CA ALA A 192 14.00 16.91 -33.72
C ALA A 192 15.44 17.03 -34.22
N LYS A 193 16.28 16.02 -33.95
CA LYS A 193 17.65 15.96 -34.44
C LYS A 193 17.72 15.83 -35.96
N GLU A 194 16.85 15.01 -36.55
CA GLU A 194 16.77 14.82 -38.01
C GLU A 194 16.30 16.11 -38.72
N VAL A 195 15.30 16.79 -38.16
CA VAL A 195 14.83 18.10 -38.62
C VAL A 195 15.95 19.12 -38.57
N LEU A 196 16.65 19.21 -37.43
CA LEU A 196 17.77 20.12 -37.30
C LEU A 196 18.86 19.80 -38.34
N GLN A 197 19.19 18.52 -38.57
CA GLN A 197 20.23 18.09 -39.50
C GLN A 197 19.86 18.33 -40.98
N LYS A 198 18.62 18.07 -41.38
CA LYS A 198 18.16 18.20 -42.78
C LYS A 198 17.79 19.62 -43.16
N GLN A 199 17.38 20.46 -42.20
CA GLN A 199 16.88 21.81 -42.46
C GLN A 199 17.84 22.92 -42.01
N VAL A 200 19.11 22.63 -41.66
CA VAL A 200 20.12 23.63 -41.22
C VAL A 200 20.23 24.85 -42.16
N ALA A 201 20.03 24.63 -43.47
CA ALA A 201 20.19 25.66 -44.49
C ALA A 201 18.93 26.50 -44.77
N LEU A 202 17.78 26.19 -44.14
CA LEU A 202 16.52 26.87 -44.38
C LEU A 202 16.31 28.04 -43.39
N PRO A 203 15.81 29.20 -43.86
CA PRO A 203 15.55 30.36 -43.01
C PRO A 203 14.37 30.15 -42.04
N HIS A 204 13.53 29.14 -42.28
CA HIS A 204 12.42 28.76 -41.40
C HIS A 204 12.33 27.23 -41.32
N LEU A 205 12.12 26.71 -40.10
CA LEU A 205 11.94 25.29 -39.85
C LEU A 205 10.51 24.88 -40.19
N ASP A 206 10.35 23.98 -41.16
CA ASP A 206 9.05 23.39 -41.48
C ASP A 206 8.86 22.13 -40.64
N VAL A 207 8.00 22.26 -39.63
CA VAL A 207 7.58 21.17 -38.73
C VAL A 207 6.19 20.63 -39.09
N SER A 208 5.65 20.98 -40.25
CA SER A 208 4.34 20.48 -40.70
C SER A 208 4.35 18.97 -40.86
N LYS A 209 3.21 18.35 -40.54
CA LYS A 209 3.06 16.89 -40.61
C LYS A 209 3.37 16.36 -42.01
N GLN A 210 2.88 17.03 -43.04
CA GLN A 210 3.05 16.64 -44.46
C GLN A 210 4.51 16.63 -44.89
N HIS A 211 5.32 17.56 -44.37
CA HIS A 211 6.75 17.61 -44.68
C HIS A 211 7.52 16.50 -43.93
N LEU A 212 7.21 16.33 -42.65
CA LEU A 212 7.92 15.40 -41.78
C LEU A 212 7.51 13.94 -41.97
N GLU A 213 6.38 13.63 -42.60
CA GLU A 213 5.95 12.24 -42.91
C GLU A 213 6.99 11.44 -43.72
N SER A 214 7.85 12.12 -44.47
CA SER A 214 8.92 11.51 -45.27
C SER A 214 10.22 11.25 -44.50
N TYR A 215 10.29 11.64 -43.22
CA TYR A 215 11.50 11.57 -42.40
C TYR A 215 11.63 10.17 -41.77
N GLU A 216 12.87 9.71 -41.59
CA GLU A 216 13.17 8.34 -41.14
C GLU A 216 12.61 8.07 -39.73
N PHE A 217 12.68 9.08 -38.86
CA PHE A 217 12.24 8.95 -37.47
C PHE A 217 10.84 9.53 -37.22
N PHE A 218 10.06 9.77 -38.28
CA PHE A 218 8.71 10.25 -38.14
C PHE A 218 7.80 9.19 -37.50
N SER A 219 7.10 9.62 -36.46
CA SER A 219 5.98 8.90 -35.88
C SER A 219 4.91 9.90 -35.49
N THR A 220 3.63 9.57 -35.68
CA THR A 220 2.53 10.49 -35.37
C THR A 220 2.61 11.00 -33.93
N LYS A 221 2.86 10.08 -32.97
CA LYS A 221 2.99 10.44 -31.55
C LYS A 221 4.26 11.25 -31.24
N GLY A 222 5.39 10.91 -31.86
CA GLY A 222 6.64 11.66 -31.68
C GLY A 222 6.56 13.07 -32.26
N HIS A 223 5.85 13.23 -33.39
CA HIS A 223 5.56 14.53 -34.01
C HIS A 223 4.65 15.38 -33.13
N GLU A 224 3.53 14.83 -32.66
CA GLU A 224 2.62 15.52 -31.72
C GLU A 224 3.38 16.00 -30.47
N SER A 225 4.17 15.12 -29.86
CA SER A 225 4.99 15.44 -28.68
C SER A 225 6.01 16.54 -28.97
N LEU A 226 6.68 16.49 -30.13
CA LEU A 226 7.62 17.52 -30.57
C LEU A 226 6.94 18.88 -30.77
N ILE A 227 5.79 18.92 -31.43
CA ILE A 227 5.02 20.16 -31.67
C ILE A 227 4.55 20.76 -30.35
N THR A 228 4.03 19.95 -29.41
CA THR A 228 3.63 20.46 -28.09
C THR A 228 4.80 21.12 -27.37
N LEU A 229 5.96 20.45 -27.32
CA LEU A 229 7.15 21.00 -26.67
C LEU A 229 7.66 22.27 -27.36
N LEU A 230 7.65 22.29 -28.70
CA LEU A 230 8.07 23.47 -29.45
C LEU A 230 7.15 24.67 -29.18
N ASN A 231 5.83 24.45 -29.17
CA ASN A 231 4.84 25.49 -28.86
C ASN A 231 4.97 25.99 -27.42
N GLU A 232 5.24 25.12 -26.45
CA GLU A 232 5.52 25.52 -25.07
C GLU A 232 6.74 26.45 -24.97
N GLU A 233 7.83 26.12 -25.66
CA GLU A 233 9.05 26.94 -25.62
C GLU A 233 8.89 28.26 -26.39
N VAL A 234 8.18 28.26 -27.53
CA VAL A 234 7.82 29.50 -28.26
C VAL A 234 6.95 30.42 -27.41
N THR A 235 5.99 29.86 -26.65
CA THR A 235 5.11 30.63 -25.77
C THR A 235 5.88 31.24 -24.59
N LYS A 236 6.87 30.53 -24.03
CA LYS A 236 7.71 31.03 -22.93
C LYS A 236 8.71 32.11 -23.38
N ALA A 237 9.24 32.00 -24.60
CA ALA A 237 10.34 32.83 -25.05
C ALA A 237 9.89 34.16 -25.71
N GLY A 238 8.60 34.30 -26.04
CA GLY A 238 8.06 35.49 -26.71
C GLY A 238 8.44 35.57 -28.20
N ALA A 239 7.95 36.60 -28.91
CA ALA A 239 7.93 36.68 -30.38
C ALA A 239 9.30 36.81 -31.10
N ASN A 240 10.43 36.82 -30.39
CA ASN A 240 11.75 37.17 -30.95
C ASN A 240 12.80 36.03 -30.94
N VAL A 241 12.39 34.77 -30.78
CA VAL A 241 13.35 33.65 -30.76
C VAL A 241 13.38 32.91 -32.10
N ASN A 242 14.59 32.69 -32.63
CA ASN A 242 14.83 31.90 -33.83
C ASN A 242 14.32 30.46 -33.59
N ALA A 243 13.54 29.92 -34.53
CA ALA A 243 12.98 28.56 -34.46
C ALA A 243 14.07 27.49 -34.23
N THR A 244 15.29 27.75 -34.70
CA THR A 244 16.46 26.88 -34.52
C THR A 244 16.90 26.82 -33.06
N ASP A 245 16.89 27.95 -32.36
CA ASP A 245 17.26 28.04 -30.95
C ASP A 245 16.21 27.35 -30.07
N CYS A 246 14.92 27.54 -30.39
CA CYS A 246 13.83 26.80 -29.75
C CYS A 246 13.98 25.28 -29.94
N MET A 247 14.34 24.82 -31.14
CA MET A 247 14.57 23.40 -31.42
C MET A 247 15.74 22.84 -30.60
N GLN A 248 16.84 23.59 -30.45
CA GLN A 248 17.96 23.17 -29.59
C GLN A 248 17.59 23.10 -28.10
N ILE A 249 16.75 24.02 -27.62
CA ILE A 249 16.23 23.98 -26.24
C ILE A 249 15.35 22.74 -26.05
N VAL A 250 14.47 22.45 -27.01
CA VAL A 250 13.62 21.24 -26.98
C VAL A 250 14.47 19.97 -27.01
N ILE A 251 15.52 19.90 -27.84
CA ILE A 251 16.47 18.78 -27.86
C ILE A 251 17.13 18.60 -26.48
N LYS A 252 17.67 19.68 -25.89
CA LYS A 252 18.26 19.63 -24.54
C LYS A 252 17.26 19.19 -23.48
N ARG A 253 16.01 19.63 -23.57
CA ARG A 253 14.92 19.24 -22.65
C ARG A 253 14.57 17.76 -22.83
N LEU A 254 14.48 17.26 -24.05
CA LEU A 254 14.24 15.85 -24.36
C LEU A 254 15.40 14.96 -23.88
N GLU A 255 16.65 15.37 -24.11
CA GLU A 255 17.85 14.67 -23.61
C GLU A 255 17.97 14.71 -22.08
N GLY A 256 17.62 15.84 -21.47
CA GLY A 256 17.62 16.04 -20.02
C GLY A 256 16.38 15.47 -19.32
N THR A 257 15.39 15.00 -20.08
CA THR A 257 14.21 14.36 -19.51
C THR A 257 14.69 13.09 -18.81
N LYS A 258 14.59 13.10 -17.48
CA LYS A 258 14.92 11.95 -16.63
C LYS A 258 13.84 10.89 -16.83
N LEU A 259 13.89 10.21 -17.97
CA LEU A 259 13.07 9.05 -18.26
C LEU A 259 13.25 8.05 -17.10
N PRO A 260 12.19 7.32 -16.70
CA PRO A 260 12.31 6.30 -15.68
C PRO A 260 13.47 5.40 -16.09
N LEU A 261 14.51 5.35 -15.25
CA LEU A 261 15.72 4.59 -15.53
C LEU A 261 15.28 3.13 -15.65
N TYR A 262 15.03 2.70 -16.88
CA TYR A 262 14.57 1.35 -17.21
C TYR A 262 15.50 0.32 -16.57
N ASN A 263 16.80 0.65 -16.49
CA ASN A 263 17.83 -0.03 -15.72
C ASN A 263 17.46 -0.27 -14.24
N ARG A 264 16.82 0.68 -13.53
CA ARG A 264 16.38 0.51 -12.14
C ARG A 264 15.24 -0.50 -12.02
N VAL A 265 14.28 -0.48 -12.94
CA VAL A 265 13.15 -1.43 -12.93
C VAL A 265 13.63 -2.82 -13.29
N ILE A 266 14.41 -2.94 -14.36
CA ILE A 266 14.97 -4.20 -14.84
C ILE A 266 15.87 -4.84 -13.78
N THR A 267 16.82 -4.10 -13.20
CA THR A 267 17.73 -4.68 -12.19
C THR A 267 17.08 -4.93 -10.82
N LYS A 268 15.94 -4.29 -10.52
CA LYS A 268 15.19 -4.50 -9.28
C LYS A 268 14.25 -5.70 -9.37
N TYR A 269 13.56 -5.87 -10.49
CA TYR A 269 12.46 -6.83 -10.63
C TYR A 269 12.78 -8.05 -11.50
N LEU A 270 13.76 -7.98 -12.42
CA LEU A 270 14.15 -9.11 -13.26
C LEU A 270 15.41 -9.79 -12.70
N GLN A 271 15.25 -11.03 -12.26
CA GLN A 271 16.30 -11.84 -11.64
C GLN A 271 17.58 -12.00 -12.51
N PRO A 272 17.51 -12.14 -13.85
CA PRO A 272 18.71 -12.23 -14.70
C PRO A 272 19.59 -10.97 -14.70
N PHE A 273 19.00 -9.80 -14.42
CA PHE A 273 19.71 -8.52 -14.47
C PHE A 273 20.12 -8.00 -13.09
N ARG A 274 19.90 -8.78 -12.02
CA ARG A 274 20.22 -8.39 -10.63
C ARG A 274 21.71 -8.12 -10.42
N GLN A 275 22.58 -8.74 -11.20
CA GLN A 275 24.03 -8.52 -11.15
C GLN A 275 24.45 -7.11 -11.59
N LEU A 276 23.62 -6.40 -12.35
CA LEU A 276 23.90 -5.04 -12.81
C LEU A 276 23.49 -3.96 -11.79
N ARG A 277 22.87 -4.34 -10.67
CA ARG A 277 22.24 -3.44 -9.69
C ARG A 277 23.21 -2.43 -9.06
N ASP A 278 24.50 -2.74 -9.06
CA ASP A 278 25.55 -1.90 -8.46
C ASP A 278 26.17 -0.92 -9.46
N VAL A 279 25.93 -1.14 -10.76
CA VAL A 279 26.35 -0.26 -11.85
C VAL A 279 25.22 0.71 -12.25
N VAL A 280 23.97 0.39 -11.88
CA VAL A 280 22.82 1.28 -12.15
C VAL A 280 22.87 2.51 -11.25
N VAL A 281 22.91 3.68 -11.88
CA VAL A 281 22.78 4.99 -11.22
C VAL A 281 21.48 5.07 -10.41
N ARG A 282 21.58 4.92 -9.08
CA ARG A 282 20.43 4.91 -8.15
C ARG A 282 20.01 6.29 -7.67
N HIS A 283 20.93 7.25 -7.67
CA HIS A 283 20.65 8.64 -7.35
C HIS A 283 20.63 9.49 -8.61
N MET A 284 19.68 10.42 -8.70
CA MET A 284 19.76 11.48 -9.69
C MET A 284 20.89 12.42 -9.27
N PRO A 285 21.92 12.67 -10.10
CA PRO A 285 22.91 13.67 -9.76
C PRO A 285 22.21 15.01 -9.54
N HIS A 286 22.39 15.57 -8.35
CA HIS A 286 22.05 16.93 -7.97
C HIS A 286 23.19 17.49 -7.13
N GLU A 287 23.21 18.80 -6.91
CA GLU A 287 24.34 19.53 -6.32
C GLU A 287 24.88 18.90 -5.02
N TYR A 288 23.98 18.40 -4.16
CA TYR A 288 24.30 17.75 -2.88
C TYR A 288 24.47 16.21 -2.94
N SER A 289 24.55 15.60 -4.13
CA SER A 289 24.65 14.13 -4.26
C SER A 289 25.94 13.54 -3.67
N LYS A 290 27.00 14.34 -3.52
CA LYS A 290 28.24 13.93 -2.86
C LYS A 290 28.13 13.89 -1.33
N GLU A 291 27.27 14.73 -0.74
CA GLU A 291 27.04 14.76 0.71
C GLU A 291 26.06 13.65 1.11
N MET A 292 25.01 13.40 0.31
CA MET A 292 24.04 12.33 0.56
C MET A 292 24.57 10.91 0.32
N SER A 293 25.72 10.75 -0.34
CA SER A 293 26.36 9.42 -0.51
C SER A 293 27.17 9.00 0.72
N GLN A 294 27.40 9.92 1.67
CA GLN A 294 28.04 9.59 2.94
C GLN A 294 27.03 8.84 3.83
N LYS A 295 27.44 7.68 4.36
CA LYS A 295 26.62 6.91 5.30
C LYS A 295 26.39 7.75 6.55
N SER A 296 25.14 7.91 6.97
CA SER A 296 24.82 8.54 8.25
C SER A 296 25.39 7.71 9.38
N ASP A 297 26.14 8.33 10.29
CA ASP A 297 26.63 7.66 11.49
C ASP A 297 25.45 7.24 12.36
N SER A 298 25.38 5.95 12.69
CA SER A 298 24.39 5.43 13.62
C SER A 298 24.64 6.03 15.00
N VAL A 299 23.70 6.85 15.49
CA VAL A 299 23.71 7.29 16.89
C VAL A 299 23.52 6.05 17.77
N SER A 300 24.61 5.59 18.37
CA SER A 300 24.59 4.54 19.40
C SER A 300 23.69 5.02 20.54
N ARG A 301 22.52 4.39 20.69
CA ARG A 301 21.71 4.55 21.90
C ARG A 301 22.48 3.95 23.07
N SER A 302 23.21 4.78 23.79
CA SER A 302 23.66 4.48 25.14
C SER A 302 22.40 4.34 26.02
N LEU A 303 22.02 3.09 26.28
CA LEU A 303 21.12 2.73 27.36
C LEU A 303 21.87 2.98 28.67
N THR A 304 21.59 4.10 29.32
CA THR A 304 21.88 4.28 30.74
C THR A 304 20.61 3.97 31.53
N THR A 305 20.70 2.84 32.26
CA THR A 305 20.03 2.43 33.52
C THR A 305 18.79 3.18 33.97
#